data_AF-A0A6A5APV0-F1
#
_entry.id   AF-A0A6A5APV0-F1
#
_cell.length_a   1.000
_cell.length_b   1.000
_cell.length_c   1.000
_cell.angle_alpha   90.00
_cell.angle_beta   90.00
_cell.angle_gamma   90.00
#
_symmetry.space_group_name_H-M   'P 1'
#
loop_
_entity.id
_entity.type
_entity.pdbx_description
1 polymer ?
#
loop_
_entity_poly.entity_id
_entity_poly.type
_entity_poly.pdbx_seq_one_letter_code
_entity_poly.pdbx_strand_id
1 'polypeptide(L)'
;MRLQPYASLHKLTQGGSFDLPDRVFNSVRDVWNMCNSSMSEVKELTPEWFSTPAFLRNVHQYDFGTRQDGIKVGDVELPPWAQNDPDQFIRLHRAALESDHVSAHLHEWIDLIFGFQQRGPDALAANNVFYYLTYSGLVDLDSIDDLHLRNAMEQQIAHFGQCPQQLFRT
;
A
#
# COMPACT_ATOMS: atom_id res chain seq x y z
N MET A 1 10.51 -0.53 -5.66
CA MET A 1 9.86 -1.45 -6.60
C MET A 1 10.93 -2.16 -7.42
N ARG A 2 11.03 -3.50 -7.34
CA ARG A 2 12.22 -4.25 -7.79
C ARG A 2 11.93 -5.37 -8.79
N LEU A 3 10.66 -5.70 -9.01
CA LEU A 3 10.22 -6.81 -9.85
C LEU A 3 9.70 -6.33 -11.20
N GLN A 4 9.96 -7.09 -12.26
CA GLN A 4 9.26 -6.94 -13.53
C GLN A 4 7.85 -7.59 -13.45
N PRO A 5 6.84 -7.06 -14.16
CA PRO A 5 6.88 -5.90 -15.06
C PRO A 5 6.82 -4.54 -14.33
N TYR A 6 6.60 -4.55 -13.01
CA TYR A 6 6.36 -3.33 -12.23
C TYR A 6 7.51 -2.33 -12.41
N ALA A 7 8.77 -2.73 -12.32
CA ALA A 7 9.92 -1.82 -12.38
C ALA A 7 9.93 -0.99 -13.67
N SER A 8 9.48 -1.58 -14.80
CA SER A 8 9.29 -0.85 -16.06
C SER A 8 8.11 0.12 -15.99
N LEU A 9 7.01 -0.30 -15.37
CA LEU A 9 5.86 0.56 -15.13
C LEU A 9 6.22 1.76 -14.25
N HIS A 10 7.02 1.59 -13.19
CA HIS A 10 7.52 2.70 -12.35
C HIS A 10 8.19 3.77 -13.21
N LYS A 11 9.15 3.34 -14.03
CA LYS A 11 9.90 4.24 -14.89
C LYS A 11 8.98 4.97 -15.85
N LEU A 12 8.04 4.25 -16.45
CA LEU A 12 7.06 4.86 -17.35
C LEU A 12 6.26 5.95 -16.64
N THR A 13 5.78 5.69 -15.43
CA THR A 13 5.01 6.67 -14.63
C THR A 13 5.86 7.83 -14.10
N GLN A 14 7.18 7.68 -14.03
CA GLN A 14 8.12 8.66 -13.49
C GLN A 14 8.98 9.31 -14.59
N GLY A 15 8.50 9.35 -15.84
CA GLY A 15 9.18 10.07 -16.93
C GLY A 15 10.45 9.40 -17.47
N GLY A 16 10.61 8.09 -17.26
CA GLY A 16 11.67 7.26 -17.82
C GLY A 16 12.75 6.82 -16.83
N SER A 17 12.76 7.36 -15.60
CA SER A 17 13.73 7.02 -14.55
C SER A 17 13.06 6.45 -13.31
N PHE A 18 13.85 5.91 -12.38
CA PHE A 18 13.34 5.65 -11.03
C PHE A 18 13.07 6.97 -10.30
N ASP A 19 12.28 6.91 -9.23
CA ASP A 19 12.02 8.06 -8.37
C ASP A 19 13.27 8.41 -7.54
N LEU A 20 13.26 9.52 -6.81
CA LEU A 20 14.35 9.92 -5.94
C LEU A 20 14.69 8.80 -4.93
N PRO A 21 15.98 8.57 -4.64
CA PRO A 21 16.41 7.48 -3.78
C PRO A 21 15.70 7.44 -2.41
N ASP A 22 15.49 8.60 -1.78
CA ASP A 22 14.82 8.72 -0.48
C ASP A 22 13.31 8.41 -0.52
N ARG A 23 12.68 8.46 -1.70
CA ARG A 23 11.24 8.16 -1.88
C ARG A 23 10.99 6.73 -2.34
N VAL A 24 12.00 6.06 -2.86
CA VAL A 24 11.87 4.66 -3.27
C VAL A 24 11.84 3.79 -2.01
N PHE A 25 10.91 2.83 -1.96
CA PHE A 25 10.84 1.84 -0.90
C PHE A 25 12.18 1.13 -0.71
N ASN A 26 12.84 1.40 0.43
CA ASN A 26 14.18 0.89 0.73
C ASN A 26 14.30 0.29 2.14
N SER A 27 13.41 0.61 3.09
CA SER A 27 13.46 0.06 4.44
C SER A 27 12.06 -0.25 4.98
N VAL A 28 11.88 -1.46 5.51
CA VAL A 28 10.62 -1.86 6.15
C VAL A 28 10.35 -1.00 7.39
N ARG A 29 11.39 -0.70 8.16
CA ARG A 29 11.29 0.12 9.38
C ARG A 29 10.84 1.54 9.06
N ASP A 30 11.43 2.16 8.04
CA ASP A 30 11.12 3.54 7.70
C ASP A 30 9.67 3.67 7.22
N VAL A 31 9.19 2.73 6.39
CA VAL A 31 7.78 2.71 5.96
C VAL A 31 6.84 2.48 7.14
N TRP A 32 7.16 1.54 8.03
CA TRP A 32 6.37 1.30 9.23
C TRP A 32 6.24 2.57 10.09
N ASN A 33 7.37 3.25 10.35
CA ASN A 33 7.37 4.48 11.14
C ASN A 33 6.57 5.58 10.46
N MET A 34 6.68 5.72 9.14
CA MET A 34 5.93 6.68 8.35
C MET A 34 4.41 6.45 8.48
N CYS A 35 3.95 5.20 8.38
CA CYS A 35 2.53 4.87 8.50
C CYS A 35 1.98 5.03 9.93
N ASN A 36 2.84 5.02 10.94
CA ASN A 36 2.43 5.17 12.35
C ASN A 36 2.66 6.57 12.91
N SER A 37 3.34 7.45 12.18
CA SER A 37 3.69 8.80 12.66
C SER A 37 3.13 9.92 11.80
N SER A 38 2.72 9.65 10.56
CA SER A 38 2.15 10.64 9.65
C SER A 38 0.66 10.39 9.41
N MET A 39 -0.15 11.43 9.57
CA MET A 39 -1.60 11.39 9.28
C MET A 39 -1.90 11.19 7.78
N SER A 40 -0.95 11.45 6.90
CA SER A 40 -1.14 11.31 5.44
C SER A 40 -0.81 9.90 4.92
N GLU A 41 -0.35 8.99 5.78
CA GLU A 41 0.26 7.72 5.39
C GLU A 41 -0.50 6.56 6.04
N VAL A 42 -1.59 6.15 5.41
CA VAL A 42 -2.51 5.12 5.92
C VAL A 42 -2.52 3.87 5.03
N LYS A 43 -1.33 3.44 4.59
CA LYS A 43 -1.16 2.35 3.62
C LYS A 43 -1.26 0.99 4.32
N GLU A 44 -1.95 0.06 3.66
CA GLU A 44 -2.04 -1.34 4.07
C GLU A 44 -1.09 -2.24 3.25
N LEU A 45 -0.84 -3.44 3.75
CA LEU A 45 0.05 -4.41 3.10
C LEU A 45 -0.62 -5.12 1.91
N THR A 46 0.19 -5.49 0.92
CA THR A 46 -0.23 -6.34 -0.21
C THR A 46 0.05 -7.82 0.06
N PRO A 47 -0.56 -8.76 -0.69
CA PRO A 47 -0.34 -10.20 -0.49
C PRO A 47 1.11 -10.67 -0.63
N GLU A 48 1.95 -9.94 -1.38
CA GLU A 48 3.38 -10.26 -1.56
C GLU A 48 4.13 -10.32 -0.24
N TRP A 49 3.74 -9.51 0.75
CA TRP A 49 4.34 -9.47 2.09
C TRP A 49 4.19 -10.79 2.87
N PHE A 50 3.33 -11.70 2.41
CA PHE A 50 3.08 -13.00 3.03
C PHE A 50 3.39 -14.17 2.10
N SER A 51 3.70 -13.91 0.82
CA SER A 51 3.78 -14.94 -0.21
C SER A 51 5.15 -15.04 -0.90
N THR A 52 5.85 -13.93 -1.14
CA THR A 52 7.08 -13.93 -1.94
C THR A 52 8.14 -12.94 -1.44
N PRO A 53 9.41 -13.34 -1.32
CA PRO A 53 10.50 -12.45 -0.94
C PRO A 53 11.03 -11.60 -2.10
N ALA A 54 10.55 -11.85 -3.32
CA ALA A 54 11.19 -11.35 -4.52
C ALA A 54 11.19 -9.80 -4.59
N PHE A 55 10.16 -9.13 -4.05
CA PHE A 55 10.08 -7.66 -4.05
C PHE A 55 11.07 -6.97 -3.11
N LEU A 56 11.68 -7.72 -2.19
CA LEU A 56 12.67 -7.25 -1.23
C LEU A 56 14.10 -7.28 -1.80
N ARG A 57 14.31 -7.99 -2.91
CA ARG A 57 15.62 -8.20 -3.54
C ARG A 57 15.77 -7.41 -4.83
N ASN A 58 16.89 -6.74 -5.01
CA ASN A 58 17.29 -6.07 -6.24
C ASN A 58 18.09 -7.01 -7.14
N VAL A 59 17.48 -8.14 -7.52
CA VAL A 59 18.12 -9.19 -8.33
C VAL A 59 18.59 -8.69 -9.70
N HIS A 60 17.93 -7.66 -10.23
CA HIS A 60 18.27 -7.04 -11.51
C HIS A 60 19.33 -5.94 -11.39
N GLN A 61 19.85 -5.68 -10.18
CA GLN A 61 20.87 -4.66 -9.92
C GLN A 61 20.50 -3.28 -10.47
N TYR A 62 19.23 -2.91 -10.34
CA TYR A 62 18.77 -1.59 -10.74
C TYR A 62 19.52 -0.52 -9.95
N ASP A 63 19.89 0.56 -10.65
CA ASP A 63 20.43 1.75 -10.00
C ASP A 63 19.29 2.60 -9.47
N PHE A 64 19.09 2.53 -8.15
CA PHE A 64 18.13 3.36 -7.42
C PHE A 64 18.78 4.64 -6.86
N GLY A 65 20.06 4.88 -7.15
CA GLY A 65 20.82 6.02 -6.66
C GLY A 65 21.22 5.92 -5.18
N THR A 66 21.58 7.07 -4.62
CA THR A 66 22.10 7.22 -3.26
C THR A 66 21.23 8.21 -2.49
N ARG A 67 20.77 7.82 -1.30
CA ARG A 67 20.01 8.66 -0.37
C ARG A 67 20.83 9.86 0.11
N GLN A 68 20.17 10.84 0.72
CA GLN A 68 20.82 12.04 1.26
C GLN A 68 21.84 11.74 2.36
N ASP A 69 21.67 10.63 3.09
CA ASP A 69 22.59 10.13 4.10
C ASP A 69 23.83 9.41 3.52
N GLY A 70 23.94 9.32 2.20
CA GLY A 70 25.05 8.67 1.51
C GLY A 70 24.89 7.15 1.33
N ILE A 71 23.77 6.57 1.77
CA ILE A 71 23.52 5.13 1.62
C ILE A 71 22.99 4.83 0.21
N LYS A 72 23.66 3.90 -0.47
CA LYS A 72 23.23 3.43 -1.79
C LYS A 72 21.99 2.55 -1.66
N VAL A 73 20.96 2.82 -2.45
CA VAL A 73 19.71 2.04 -2.42
C VAL A 73 19.88 0.75 -3.23
N GLY A 74 19.67 -0.39 -2.58
CA GLY A 74 19.83 -1.73 -3.15
C GLY A 74 18.67 -2.65 -2.77
N ASP A 75 18.99 -3.76 -2.11
CA ASP A 75 17.99 -4.60 -1.43
C ASP A 75 17.24 -3.80 -0.36
N VAL A 76 16.06 -4.26 0.01
CA VAL A 76 15.28 -3.64 1.09
C VAL A 76 15.92 -3.97 2.44
N GLU A 77 16.12 -2.96 3.27
CA GLU A 77 16.55 -3.12 4.65
C GLU A 77 15.45 -3.81 5.47
N LEU A 78 15.82 -4.95 6.05
CA LEU A 78 14.91 -5.79 6.83
C LEU A 78 15.11 -5.58 8.34
N PRO A 79 14.10 -5.88 9.16
CA PRO A 79 14.27 -5.87 10.61
C PRO A 79 15.34 -6.87 11.09
N PRO A 80 16.02 -6.61 12.23
CA PRO A 80 17.10 -7.47 12.72
C PRO A 80 16.72 -8.94 12.92
N TRP A 81 15.47 -9.22 13.30
CA TRP A 81 14.97 -10.58 13.51
C TRP A 81 14.91 -11.41 12.21
N ALA A 82 14.92 -10.76 11.04
CA ALA A 82 14.98 -11.42 9.75
C ALA A 82 16.41 -11.77 9.31
N GLN A 83 17.44 -11.33 10.05
CA GLN A 83 18.84 -11.69 9.81
C GLN A 83 19.33 -11.40 8.37
N ASN A 84 18.82 -10.33 7.76
CA ASN A 84 19.03 -9.99 6.35
C ASN A 84 18.63 -11.11 5.35
N ASP A 85 17.72 -11.99 5.75
CA ASP A 85 17.15 -13.02 4.89
C ASP A 85 15.68 -12.71 4.54
N PRO A 86 15.41 -12.26 3.30
CA PRO A 86 14.04 -12.05 2.82
C PRO A 86 13.15 -13.31 2.88
N ASP A 87 13.68 -14.52 2.73
CA ASP A 87 12.88 -15.75 2.85
C ASP A 87 12.45 -15.98 4.30
N GLN A 88 13.35 -15.79 5.27
CA GLN A 88 13.00 -15.78 6.68
C GLN A 88 11.98 -14.70 7.02
N PHE A 89 12.13 -13.49 6.47
CA PHE A 89 11.17 -12.39 6.65
C PHE A 89 9.75 -12.80 6.25
N ILE A 90 9.58 -13.30 5.02
CA ILE A 90 8.28 -13.71 4.49
C ILE A 90 7.72 -14.92 5.25
N ARG A 91 8.56 -15.90 5.60
CA ARG A 91 8.14 -17.06 6.39
C ARG A 91 7.58 -16.65 7.75
N LEU A 92 8.21 -15.70 8.43
CA LEU A 92 7.74 -15.20 9.73
C LEU A 92 6.49 -14.32 9.58
N HIS A 93 6.40 -13.49 8.53
CA HIS A 93 5.16 -12.76 8.22
C HIS A 93 3.98 -13.70 7.98
N ARG A 94 4.18 -14.77 7.20
CA ARG A 94 3.14 -15.80 6.99
C ARG A 94 2.77 -16.50 8.29
N ALA A 95 3.75 -16.91 9.09
CA ALA A 95 3.47 -17.55 10.38
C ALA A 95 2.70 -16.62 11.34
N ALA A 96 2.95 -15.31 11.30
CA ALA A 96 2.20 -14.33 12.07
C ALA A 96 0.76 -14.20 11.56
N LEU A 97 0.55 -14.13 10.24
CA LEU A 97 -0.78 -14.08 9.61
C LEU A 97 -1.62 -15.32 9.97
N GLU A 98 -1.01 -16.49 9.98
CA GLU A 98 -1.66 -17.78 10.30
C GLU A 98 -1.71 -18.08 11.81
N SER A 99 -1.38 -17.11 12.66
CA SER A 99 -1.38 -17.31 14.11
C SER A 99 -2.79 -17.35 14.70
N ASP A 100 -2.94 -17.95 15.88
CA ASP A 100 -4.20 -17.94 16.64
C ASP A 100 -4.68 -16.51 16.94
N HIS A 101 -3.75 -15.59 17.19
CA HIS A 101 -4.07 -14.20 17.46
C HIS A 101 -4.74 -13.54 16.24
N VAL A 102 -4.11 -13.65 15.06
CA VAL A 102 -4.70 -13.08 13.84
C VAL A 102 -5.99 -13.81 13.48
N SER A 103 -6.02 -15.14 13.56
CA SER A 103 -7.24 -15.92 13.30
C SER A 103 -8.43 -15.48 14.17
N ALA A 104 -8.18 -15.14 15.44
CA ALA A 104 -9.21 -14.67 16.35
C ALA A 104 -9.73 -13.26 16.04
N HIS A 105 -8.94 -12.39 15.38
CA HIS A 105 -9.28 -10.96 15.20
C HIS A 105 -9.37 -10.51 13.73
N LEU A 106 -9.02 -11.36 12.76
CA LEU A 106 -8.99 -10.97 11.34
C LEU A 106 -10.35 -10.48 10.84
N HIS A 107 -11.44 -11.02 11.40
CA HIS A 107 -12.80 -10.59 11.09
C HIS A 107 -13.04 -9.10 11.39
N GLU A 108 -12.39 -8.52 12.40
CA GLU A 108 -12.48 -7.10 12.73
C GLU A 108 -11.85 -6.23 11.63
N TRP A 109 -10.73 -6.67 11.05
CA TRP A 109 -10.15 -6.00 9.88
C TRP A 109 -11.03 -6.15 8.63
N ILE A 110 -11.66 -7.31 8.45
CA ILE A 110 -12.63 -7.53 7.36
C ILE A 110 -13.84 -6.58 7.53
N ASP A 111 -14.29 -6.32 8.77
CA ASP A 111 -15.37 -5.38 9.04
C ASP A 111 -15.04 -3.95 8.60
N LEU A 112 -13.79 -3.52 8.81
CA LEU A 112 -13.28 -2.22 8.37
C LEU A 112 -13.22 -2.10 6.84
N ILE A 113 -12.67 -3.12 6.17
CA ILE A 113 -12.36 -3.03 4.73
C ILE A 113 -13.56 -3.42 3.85
N PHE A 114 -14.37 -4.39 4.28
CA PHE A 114 -15.46 -4.97 3.48
C PHE A 114 -16.81 -5.00 4.21
N GLY A 115 -16.84 -4.81 5.52
CA GLY A 115 -18.04 -4.99 6.33
C GLY A 115 -18.74 -3.69 6.73
N PHE A 116 -19.47 -3.75 7.84
CA PHE A 116 -20.33 -2.66 8.30
C PHE A 116 -19.56 -1.41 8.74
N GLN A 117 -18.31 -1.56 9.19
CA GLN A 117 -17.45 -0.46 9.62
C GLN A 117 -16.75 0.27 8.45
N GLN A 118 -17.05 -0.08 7.20
CA GLN A 118 -16.52 0.64 6.03
C GLN A 118 -17.20 2.01 5.83
N ARG A 119 -18.47 2.16 6.22
CA ARG A 119 -19.28 3.36 5.95
C ARG A 119 -20.20 3.74 7.11
N GLY A 120 -20.70 4.98 7.08
CA GLY A 120 -21.72 5.43 8.03
C GLY A 120 -21.17 5.71 9.45
N PRO A 121 -22.05 5.72 10.47
CA PRO A 121 -21.66 6.02 11.85
C PRO A 121 -20.61 5.07 12.44
N ASP A 122 -20.65 3.78 12.06
CA ASP A 122 -19.69 2.78 12.55
C ASP A 122 -18.28 3.05 12.03
N ALA A 123 -18.15 3.47 10.77
CA ALA A 123 -16.86 3.90 10.20
C ALA A 123 -16.30 5.14 10.92
N LEU A 124 -17.17 6.09 11.27
CA LEU A 124 -16.76 7.28 12.03
C LEU A 124 -16.26 6.89 13.42
N ALA A 125 -16.98 5.99 14.12
CA ALA A 125 -16.57 5.50 15.43
C ALA A 125 -15.23 4.74 15.38
N ALA A 126 -14.95 4.05 14.27
CA ALA A 126 -13.71 3.32 14.04
C ALA A 126 -12.57 4.17 13.45
N ASN A 127 -12.77 5.47 13.19
CA ASN A 127 -11.83 6.34 12.47
C ASN A 127 -11.45 5.83 11.06
N ASN A 128 -12.41 5.24 10.35
CA ASN A 128 -12.25 4.54 9.07
C ASN A 128 -12.97 5.24 7.91
N VAL A 129 -12.98 6.58 7.92
CA VAL A 129 -13.64 7.39 6.88
C VAL A 129 -12.59 7.94 5.91
N PHE A 130 -12.69 7.55 4.65
CA PHE A 130 -11.83 8.01 3.55
C PHE A 130 -12.50 9.14 2.75
N TYR A 131 -11.75 9.71 1.81
CA TYR A 131 -12.28 10.77 0.94
C TYR A 131 -13.45 10.26 0.09
N TYR A 132 -14.51 11.06 -0.08
CA TYR A 132 -15.78 10.58 -0.63
C TYR A 132 -15.67 9.95 -2.04
N LEU A 133 -14.73 10.39 -2.88
CA LEU A 133 -14.50 9.81 -4.21
C LEU A 133 -13.91 8.40 -4.19
N THR A 134 -13.36 7.95 -3.07
CA THR A 134 -12.84 6.58 -2.94
C THR A 134 -13.96 5.54 -2.86
N TYR A 135 -15.17 5.95 -2.47
CA TYR A 135 -16.30 5.05 -2.31
C TYR A 135 -17.09 4.89 -3.60
N SER A 136 -17.14 3.66 -4.11
CA SER A 136 -17.98 3.33 -5.27
C SER A 136 -19.45 3.72 -5.03
N GLY A 137 -20.06 4.28 -6.08
CA GLY A 137 -21.47 4.66 -6.15
C GLY A 137 -21.85 6.01 -5.52
N LEU A 138 -20.90 6.78 -4.96
CA LEU A 138 -21.20 8.10 -4.41
C LEU A 138 -21.25 9.23 -5.45
N VAL A 139 -20.68 9.02 -6.63
CA VAL A 139 -20.69 9.98 -7.74
C VAL A 139 -21.09 9.27 -9.02
N ASP A 140 -22.05 9.85 -9.71
CA ASP A 140 -22.42 9.50 -11.08
C ASP A 140 -21.64 10.38 -12.06
N LEU A 141 -20.55 9.85 -12.60
CA LEU A 141 -19.69 10.58 -13.54
C LEU A 141 -20.37 10.90 -14.86
N ASP A 142 -21.38 10.11 -15.26
CA ASP A 142 -22.12 10.33 -16.50
C ASP A 142 -23.13 11.48 -16.39
N SER A 143 -23.53 11.83 -15.16
CA SER A 143 -24.37 13.00 -14.90
C SER A 143 -23.63 14.35 -14.95
N ILE A 144 -22.30 14.32 -15.12
CA ILE A 144 -21.46 15.53 -15.09
C ILE A 144 -21.28 16.05 -16.52
N ASP A 145 -21.94 17.17 -16.84
CA ASP A 145 -21.84 17.83 -18.15
C ASP A 145 -20.49 18.52 -18.38
N ASP A 146 -19.87 19.06 -17.33
CA ASP A 146 -18.55 19.70 -17.43
C ASP A 146 -17.45 18.65 -17.60
N LEU A 147 -16.96 18.54 -18.83
CA LEU A 147 -15.90 17.60 -19.19
C LEU A 147 -14.60 17.83 -18.39
N HIS A 148 -14.27 19.06 -18.01
CA HIS A 148 -13.08 19.33 -17.21
C HIS A 148 -13.25 18.77 -15.80
N LEU A 149 -14.39 19.03 -15.17
CA LEU A 149 -14.72 18.49 -13.86
C LEU A 149 -14.77 16.96 -13.88
N ARG A 150 -15.43 16.37 -14.87
CA ARG A 150 -15.49 14.91 -15.04
C ARG A 150 -14.08 14.30 -15.13
N ASN A 151 -13.23 14.85 -16.00
CA ASN A 151 -11.85 14.37 -16.16
C ASN A 151 -11.05 14.50 -14.85
N ALA A 152 -11.18 15.62 -14.13
CA ALA A 152 -10.51 15.81 -12.85
C ALA A 152 -10.94 14.76 -11.80
N MET A 153 -12.23 14.43 -11.76
CA MET A 153 -12.76 13.41 -10.84
C MET A 153 -12.32 12.00 -11.23
N GLU A 154 -12.32 11.67 -12.52
CA GLU A 154 -11.81 10.39 -13.01
C GLU A 154 -10.33 10.19 -12.64
N GLN A 155 -9.50 11.22 -12.81
CA GLN A 155 -8.09 11.19 -12.40
C GLN A 155 -7.94 11.03 -10.88
N GLN A 156 -8.76 11.72 -10.10
CA GLN A 156 -8.75 11.59 -8.64
C GLN A 156 -9.08 10.15 -8.21
N ILE A 157 -10.10 9.55 -8.81
CA ILE A 157 -10.52 8.16 -8.54
C ILE A 157 -9.42 7.16 -8.95
N ALA A 158 -8.78 7.38 -10.11
CA ALA A 158 -7.78 6.47 -10.64
C ALA A 158 -6.46 6.46 -9.84
N HIS A 159 -6.11 7.58 -9.21
CA HIS A 159 -4.77 7.76 -8.62
C HIS A 159 -4.75 7.89 -7.09
N PHE A 160 -5.87 8.22 -6.44
CA PHE A 160 -5.90 8.52 -5.00
C PHE A 160 -6.76 7.56 -4.18
N GLY A 161 -6.89 6.32 -4.66
CA GLY A 161 -7.48 5.22 -3.93
C GLY A 161 -8.93 4.91 -4.31
N GLN A 162 -9.28 3.64 -4.18
CA GLN A 162 -10.62 3.11 -4.40
C GLN A 162 -10.90 2.13 -3.27
N CYS A 163 -11.86 2.45 -2.41
CA CYS A 163 -12.31 1.52 -1.38
C CYS A 163 -12.97 0.32 -2.04
N PRO A 164 -12.69 -0.92 -1.58
CA PRO A 164 -13.37 -2.10 -2.07
C PRO A 164 -14.89 -2.02 -1.90
N GLN A 165 -15.62 -2.84 -2.65
CA GLN A 165 -17.07 -2.93 -2.46
C GLN A 165 -17.39 -3.49 -1.06
N GLN A 166 -18.33 -2.85 -0.37
CA GLN A 166 -18.88 -3.39 0.88
C GLN A 166 -19.64 -4.70 0.59
N LEU A 167 -19.24 -5.78 1.24
CA LEU A 167 -19.75 -7.13 1.05
C LEU A 167 -20.92 -7.45 2.00
N PHE A 168 -20.91 -6.88 3.21
CA PHE A 168 -21.95 -7.09 4.22
C PHE A 168 -22.13 -5.85 5.11
N ARG A 169 -23.27 -5.78 5.81
CA ARG A 169 -23.68 -4.61 6.63
C ARG A 169 -24.00 -4.97 8.08
N THR A 170 -23.79 -6.23 8.46
CA THR A 170 -24.08 -6.81 9.77
C THR A 170 -23.09 -7.91 10.05
#